data_AF-A0A3N1K393-F1
#
_entry.id   AF-A0A3N1K393-F1
#
_cell.length_a   1.000
_cell.length_b   1.000
_cell.length_c   1.000
_cell.angle_alpha   90.00
_cell.angle_beta   90.00
_cell.angle_gamma   90.00
#
_symmetry.space_group_name_H-M   'P 1'
#
loop_
_entity.id
_entity.type
_entity.pdbx_description
1 polymer ?
#
loop_
_entity_poly.entity_id
_entity_poly.type
_entity_poly.pdbx_seq_one_letter_code
_entity_poly.pdbx_strand_id
1 'polypeptide(L)'
;MSETSEQPARRNKRSVRRDRITVVVGLIVVVLVPVLLMFGGPVALKLYDAGHRTIVTCSVSSAESAVGSSRSLRGVGTSTNQIYIDTKDCGELVLRWGVTAANRESITRELSSGGSFRFDIGEGSYRLRGLLGVVRQAVFVKDFDKVS
;
A
#
# COMPACT_ATOMS: atom_id res chain seq x y z
N MET A 1 60.02 8.28 41.16
CA MET A 1 58.65 7.80 41.47
C MET A 1 57.71 8.57 40.57
N SER A 2 57.14 7.90 39.57
CA SER A 2 56.32 8.51 38.52
C SER A 2 54.85 8.44 38.92
N GLU A 3 54.17 9.59 39.00
CA GLU A 3 52.70 9.64 39.00
C GLU A 3 52.24 10.33 37.71
N THR A 4 51.98 9.51 36.69
CA THR A 4 51.19 9.94 35.54
C THR A 4 49.73 9.95 35.98
N SER A 5 49.25 11.10 36.43
CA SER A 5 47.83 11.30 36.73
C SER A 5 47.04 11.31 35.42
N GLU A 6 46.33 10.21 35.17
CA GLU A 6 45.40 10.05 34.06
C GLU A 6 44.21 11.00 34.27
N GLN A 7 44.24 12.16 33.62
CA GLN A 7 43.20 13.18 33.72
C GLN A 7 41.98 12.72 32.91
N PRO A 8 40.78 12.51 33.49
CA PRO A 8 39.62 12.12 32.71
C PRO A 8 39.25 13.27 31.79
N ALA A 9 39.32 13.02 30.48
CA ALA A 9 38.98 13.98 29.44
C ALA A 9 37.61 14.61 29.74
N ARG A 10 37.59 15.90 30.11
CA ARG A 10 36.37 16.68 30.28
C ARG A 10 35.62 16.71 28.95
N ARG A 11 34.71 15.76 28.74
CA ARG A 11 33.80 15.74 27.59
C ARG A 11 33.01 17.05 27.64
N ASN A 12 33.31 17.94 26.71
CA ASN A 12 32.82 19.31 26.71
C ASN A 12 31.28 19.30 26.75
N LYS A 13 30.62 20.10 27.62
CA LYS A 13 29.15 20.10 27.75
C LYS A 13 28.45 20.30 26.38
N ARG A 14 29.12 21.00 25.44
CA ARG A 14 28.70 21.16 24.05
C ARG A 14 28.72 19.84 23.24
N SER A 15 29.69 18.97 23.42
CA SER A 15 29.74 17.68 22.72
C SER A 15 28.66 16.73 23.24
N VAL A 16 28.42 16.71 24.55
CA VAL A 16 27.33 15.91 25.14
C VAL A 16 25.95 16.39 24.68
N ARG A 17 25.74 17.71 24.55
CA ARG A 17 24.48 18.27 24.03
C ARG A 17 24.29 18.00 22.55
N ARG A 18 25.36 18.05 21.74
CA ARG A 18 25.34 17.65 20.33
C ARG A 18 25.04 16.16 20.15
N ASP A 19 25.70 15.29 20.92
CA ASP A 19 25.44 13.85 20.91
C ASP A 19 23.98 13.54 21.25
N ARG A 20 23.42 14.20 22.27
CA ARG A 20 22.00 14.05 22.64
C ARG A 20 21.05 14.53 21.55
N ILE A 21 21.35 15.63 20.87
CA ILE A 21 20.53 16.12 19.74
C ILE A 21 20.58 15.13 18.59
N THR A 22 21.76 14.61 18.24
CA THR A 22 21.90 13.62 17.17
C THR A 22 21.13 12.34 17.49
N VAL A 23 21.18 11.86 18.74
CA VAL A 23 20.41 10.69 19.18
C VAL A 23 18.90 10.96 19.11
N VAL A 24 18.44 12.13 19.57
CA VAL A 24 17.01 12.51 19.52
C VAL A 24 16.52 12.67 18.08
N VAL A 25 17.28 13.36 17.23
CA VAL A 25 16.94 13.49 15.80
C VAL A 25 16.94 12.12 15.12
N GLY A 26 17.92 11.27 15.41
CA GLY A 26 17.97 9.90 14.92
C GLY A 26 16.73 9.10 15.33
N LEU A 27 16.34 9.18 16.60
CA LEU A 27 15.13 8.53 17.11
C LEU A 27 13.86 9.06 16.41
N ILE A 28 13.75 10.38 16.25
CA ILE A 28 12.63 11.02 15.56
C ILE A 28 12.54 10.51 14.12
N VAL A 29 13.66 10.45 13.39
CA VAL A 29 13.67 9.94 12.01
C VAL A 29 13.26 8.47 11.97
N VAL A 30 13.83 7.65 12.84
CA VAL A 30 13.54 6.20 12.92
C VAL A 30 12.08 5.93 13.28
N VAL A 31 11.41 6.80 14.02
CA VAL A 31 10.00 6.63 14.40
C VAL A 31 9.05 7.30 13.38
N LEU A 32 9.30 8.56 13.03
CA LEU A 32 8.39 9.32 12.17
C LEU A 32 8.40 8.83 10.73
N VAL A 33 9.55 8.43 10.17
CA VAL A 33 9.61 8.00 8.77
C VAL A 33 8.76 6.74 8.54
N PRO A 34 8.88 5.66 9.33
CA PRO A 34 8.00 4.50 9.18
C PRO A 34 6.52 4.82 9.38
N VAL A 35 6.18 5.68 10.34
CA VAL A 35 4.79 6.10 10.56
C VAL A 35 4.25 6.85 9.33
N LEU A 36 5.00 7.81 8.80
CA LEU A 36 4.61 8.54 7.60
C LEU A 36 4.50 7.62 6.37
N LEU A 37 5.40 6.66 6.22
CA LEU A 37 5.31 5.68 5.14
C LEU A 37 4.10 4.76 5.29
N MET A 38 3.82 4.28 6.51
CA MET A 38 2.72 3.34 6.77
C MET A 38 1.34 4.00 6.65
N PHE A 39 1.19 5.25 7.09
CA PHE A 39 -0.10 5.95 7.07
C PHE A 39 -0.23 6.97 5.93
N GLY A 40 0.82 7.75 5.68
CA GLY A 40 0.85 8.77 4.63
C GLY A 40 1.09 8.18 3.24
N GLY A 41 1.94 7.16 3.13
CA GLY A 41 2.26 6.48 1.86
C GLY A 41 1.01 5.99 1.12
N PRO A 42 0.15 5.18 1.74
CA PRO A 42 -1.08 4.69 1.08
C PRO A 42 -2.04 5.80 0.67
N VAL A 43 -2.14 6.89 1.45
CA VAL A 43 -3.02 8.03 1.12
C VAL A 43 -2.47 8.80 -0.07
N ALA A 44 -1.17 9.13 -0.05
CA ALA A 44 -0.51 9.82 -1.15
C ALA A 44 -0.57 9.00 -2.44
N LEU A 45 -0.37 7.68 -2.35
CA LEU A 45 -0.46 6.78 -3.49
C LEU A 45 -1.86 6.76 -4.10
N LYS A 46 -2.91 6.65 -3.27
CA LYS A 46 -4.30 6.70 -3.74
C LYS A 46 -4.65 8.04 -4.41
N LEU A 47 -4.16 9.15 -3.86
CA LEU A 47 -4.36 10.47 -4.46
C LEU A 47 -3.65 10.60 -5.82
N TYR A 48 -2.42 10.08 -5.91
CA TYR A 48 -1.68 10.02 -7.16
C TYR A 48 -2.42 9.22 -8.22
N ASP A 49 -2.85 8.00 -7.87
CA ASP A 49 -3.58 7.08 -8.76
C ASP A 49 -4.96 7.62 -9.18
N ALA A 50 -5.59 8.47 -8.37
CA ALA A 50 -6.85 9.11 -8.75
C ALA A 50 -6.67 10.06 -9.95
N GLY A 51 -5.50 10.72 -10.05
CA GLY A 51 -5.13 11.60 -11.16
C GLY A 51 -4.30 10.95 -12.26
N HIS A 52 -3.66 9.81 -11.99
CA HIS A 52 -2.79 9.10 -12.92
C HIS A 52 -3.23 7.66 -13.06
N ARG A 53 -3.89 7.39 -14.17
CA ARG A 53 -4.37 6.06 -14.52
C ARG A 53 -3.74 5.55 -15.79
N THR A 54 -3.63 4.24 -15.87
CA THR A 54 -3.14 3.52 -17.04
C THR A 54 -4.06 2.37 -17.36
N ILE A 55 -4.16 2.04 -18.65
CA ILE A 55 -4.88 0.86 -19.10
C ILE A 55 -3.86 -0.25 -19.32
N VAL A 56 -4.11 -1.41 -18.71
CA VAL A 56 -3.28 -2.60 -18.89
C VAL A 56 -4.12 -3.75 -19.41
N THR A 57 -3.55 -4.59 -20.27
CA THR A 57 -4.21 -5.81 -20.71
C THR A 57 -3.61 -6.97 -19.94
N CYS A 58 -4.46 -7.75 -19.28
CA CYS A 58 -4.06 -8.83 -18.39
C CYS A 58 -4.87 -10.09 -18.66
N SER A 59 -4.23 -11.24 -18.51
CA SER A 59 -4.87 -12.56 -18.62
C SER A 59 -5.42 -13.00 -17.26
N VAL A 60 -6.74 -13.01 -17.11
CA VAL A 60 -7.42 -13.41 -15.87
C VAL A 60 -7.40 -14.93 -15.71
N SER A 61 -6.99 -15.42 -14.54
CA SER A 61 -7.00 -16.83 -14.16
C SER A 61 -8.18 -17.21 -13.26
N SER A 62 -8.54 -16.34 -12.32
CA SER A 62 -9.63 -16.54 -11.38
C SER A 62 -10.15 -15.21 -10.86
N ALA A 63 -11.39 -15.20 -10.38
CA ALA A 63 -11.92 -14.09 -9.62
C ALA A 63 -12.76 -14.60 -8.43
N GLU A 64 -12.66 -13.90 -7.30
CA GLU A 64 -13.38 -14.23 -6.07
C GLU A 64 -14.11 -13.00 -5.52
N SER A 65 -15.41 -13.16 -5.29
CA SER A 65 -16.22 -12.15 -4.62
C SER A 65 -15.91 -12.09 -3.12
N ALA A 66 -15.68 -10.89 -2.60
CA ALA A 66 -15.46 -10.68 -1.18
C ALA A 66 -16.26 -9.49 -0.63
N VAL A 67 -16.30 -9.38 0.69
CA VAL A 67 -16.81 -8.20 1.40
C VAL A 67 -15.67 -7.65 2.24
N GLY A 68 -15.09 -6.53 1.79
CA GLY A 68 -14.13 -5.78 2.59
C GLY A 68 -14.82 -5.16 3.80
N SER A 69 -14.20 -5.20 4.98
CA SER A 69 -14.73 -4.55 6.17
C SER A 69 -13.75 -3.50 6.68
N SER A 70 -14.27 -2.31 7.00
CA SER A 70 -13.52 -1.29 7.74
C SER A 70 -14.07 -1.24 9.17
N ARG A 71 -13.25 -1.50 10.20
CA ARG A 71 -13.67 -1.32 11.60
C ARG A 71 -13.35 0.11 12.03
N SER A 72 -14.37 0.92 12.27
CA SER A 72 -14.22 2.20 12.98
C SER A 72 -14.14 1.95 14.48
N LEU A 73 -13.25 2.67 15.19
CA LEU A 73 -13.18 2.68 16.66
C LEU A 73 -14.48 3.20 17.32
N ARG A 74 -15.41 3.78 16.53
CA ARG A 74 -16.73 4.25 16.98
C ARG A 74 -17.89 3.28 16.67
N GLY A 75 -17.61 2.07 16.21
CA GLY A 75 -18.64 1.03 15.99
C GLY A 75 -19.40 1.09 14.66
N VAL A 76 -19.15 2.10 13.82
CA VAL A 76 -19.70 2.14 12.45
C VAL A 76 -18.70 1.50 11.50
N GLY A 77 -18.87 0.21 11.23
CA GLY A 77 -18.10 -0.47 10.19
C GLY A 77 -18.81 -0.38 8.85
N THR A 78 -18.14 0.14 7.81
CA THR A 78 -18.65 0.01 6.45
C THR A 78 -18.14 -1.31 5.86
N SER A 79 -19.08 -2.12 5.38
CA SER A 79 -18.77 -3.23 4.48
C SER A 79 -18.75 -2.70 3.05
N THR A 80 -17.82 -3.19 2.23
CA THR A 80 -17.70 -2.81 0.82
C THR A 80 -17.60 -4.07 -0.01
N ASN A 81 -18.51 -4.22 -0.97
CA ASN A 81 -18.44 -5.33 -1.91
C ASN A 81 -17.24 -5.14 -2.83
N GLN A 82 -16.52 -6.22 -3.10
CA GLN A 82 -15.32 -6.19 -3.92
C GLN A 82 -15.09 -7.55 -4.59
N ILE A 83 -14.20 -7.57 -5.58
CA ILE A 83 -13.80 -8.78 -6.30
C ILE A 83 -12.27 -8.78 -6.35
N TYR A 84 -11.66 -9.87 -5.89
CA TYR A 84 -10.25 -10.17 -6.10
C TYR A 84 -10.10 -10.84 -7.46
N ILE A 85 -9.11 -10.41 -8.24
CA ILE A 85 -8.88 -10.87 -9.60
C ILE A 85 -7.44 -11.33 -9.68
N ASP A 86 -7.26 -12.63 -9.85
CA ASP A 86 -5.95 -13.20 -10.14
C ASP A 86 -5.66 -13.09 -11.62
N THR A 87 -4.48 -12.59 -11.95
CA THR A 87 -3.99 -12.51 -13.31
C THR A 87 -2.64 -13.19 -13.44
N LYS A 88 -2.34 -13.68 -14.64
CA LYS A 88 -1.07 -14.38 -14.92
C LYS A 88 0.10 -13.42 -15.12
N ASP A 89 -0.17 -12.18 -15.51
CA ASP A 89 0.79 -11.21 -16.06
C ASP A 89 0.80 -9.88 -15.30
N CYS A 90 -0.28 -9.52 -14.61
CA CYS A 90 -0.42 -8.25 -13.90
C CYS A 90 -0.41 -8.36 -12.37
N GLY A 91 -0.42 -9.57 -11.81
CA GLY A 91 -0.57 -9.81 -10.37
C GLY A 91 -2.02 -9.78 -9.90
N GLU A 92 -2.24 -9.79 -8.59
CA GLU A 92 -3.57 -9.69 -8.00
C GLU A 92 -4.11 -8.26 -8.11
N LEU A 93 -5.33 -8.14 -8.63
CA LEU A 93 -6.06 -6.87 -8.77
C LEU A 93 -7.34 -6.90 -7.93
N VAL A 94 -7.82 -5.74 -7.50
CA VAL A 94 -9.06 -5.62 -6.73
C VAL A 94 -10.01 -4.62 -7.36
N LEU A 95 -11.19 -5.11 -7.76
CA LEU A 95 -12.28 -4.29 -8.24
C LEU A 95 -13.25 -3.97 -7.09
N ARG A 96 -13.39 -2.68 -6.79
CA ARG A 96 -14.32 -2.16 -5.77
C ARG A 96 -15.35 -1.19 -6.33
N TRP A 97 -14.95 -0.34 -7.27
CA TRP A 97 -15.87 0.62 -7.85
C TRP A 97 -16.89 -0.09 -8.74
N GLY A 98 -18.14 0.34 -8.67
CA GLY A 98 -19.25 -0.28 -9.41
C GLY A 98 -19.72 -1.63 -8.87
N VAL A 99 -19.03 -2.22 -7.87
CA VAL A 99 -19.44 -3.51 -7.28
C VAL A 99 -20.47 -3.29 -6.18
N THR A 100 -21.61 -3.94 -6.32
CA THR A 100 -22.76 -3.93 -5.40
C THR A 100 -23.12 -5.37 -5.03
N ALA A 101 -23.90 -5.56 -3.97
CA ALA A 101 -24.38 -6.89 -3.58
C ALA A 101 -25.23 -7.55 -4.69
N ALA A 102 -25.85 -6.76 -5.57
CA ALA A 102 -26.71 -7.27 -6.65
C ALA A 102 -25.92 -7.73 -7.88
N ASN A 103 -24.77 -7.12 -8.18
CA ASN A 103 -24.01 -7.41 -9.41
C ASN A 103 -22.71 -8.18 -9.18
N ARG A 104 -22.23 -8.26 -7.94
CA ARG A 104 -20.92 -8.85 -7.60
C ARG A 104 -20.76 -10.27 -8.16
N GLU A 105 -21.75 -11.13 -7.99
CA GLU A 105 -21.73 -12.52 -8.45
C GLU A 105 -21.81 -12.63 -9.98
N SER A 106 -22.43 -11.64 -10.65
CA SER A 106 -22.41 -11.56 -12.11
C SER A 106 -21.02 -11.20 -12.63
N ILE A 107 -20.43 -10.13 -12.09
CA ILE A 107 -19.10 -9.65 -12.47
C ILE A 107 -18.04 -10.71 -12.14
N THR A 108 -18.15 -11.39 -11.00
CA THR A 108 -17.23 -12.46 -10.61
C THR A 108 -17.28 -13.61 -11.61
N ARG A 109 -18.48 -14.02 -12.05
CA ARG A 109 -18.63 -15.09 -13.06
C ARG A 109 -18.05 -14.68 -14.41
N GLU A 110 -18.22 -13.43 -14.81
CA GLU A 110 -17.63 -12.90 -16.04
C GLU A 110 -16.11 -12.97 -16.01
N LEU A 111 -15.48 -12.47 -14.95
CA LEU A 111 -14.02 -12.48 -14.79
C LEU A 111 -13.49 -13.91 -14.62
N SER A 112 -14.17 -14.75 -13.84
CA SER A 112 -13.80 -16.16 -13.64
C SER A 112 -13.96 -17.04 -14.87
N SER A 113 -14.66 -16.55 -15.92
CA SER A 113 -14.64 -17.22 -17.24
C SER A 113 -13.25 -17.20 -17.89
N GLY A 114 -12.34 -16.36 -17.37
CA GLY A 114 -10.98 -16.22 -17.83
C GLY A 114 -10.86 -15.45 -19.15
N GLY A 115 -9.65 -15.40 -19.67
CA GLY A 115 -9.31 -14.70 -20.91
C GLY A 115 -8.62 -13.37 -20.67
N SER A 116 -8.51 -12.57 -21.73
CA SER A 116 -7.80 -11.30 -21.71
C SER A 116 -8.76 -10.15 -21.43
N PHE A 117 -8.41 -9.31 -20.47
CA PHE A 117 -9.20 -8.15 -20.06
C PHE A 117 -8.32 -6.90 -20.05
N ARG A 118 -8.90 -5.77 -20.43
CA ARG A 118 -8.33 -4.44 -20.22
C ARG A 118 -8.81 -3.91 -18.88
N PHE A 119 -7.89 -3.42 -18.07
CA PHE A 119 -8.17 -2.84 -16.76
C PHE A 119 -7.70 -1.39 -16.70
N ASP A 120 -8.58 -0.48 -16.29
CA ASP A 120 -8.23 0.89 -15.90
C ASP A 120 -7.75 0.88 -14.44
N ILE A 121 -6.46 1.12 -14.22
CA ILE A 121 -5.82 1.00 -12.91
C ILE A 121 -4.96 2.21 -12.57
N GLY A 122 -4.72 2.41 -11.27
CA GLY A 122 -3.79 3.43 -10.78
C GLY A 122 -2.35 3.17 -11.23
N GLU A 123 -1.73 4.15 -11.87
CA GLU A 123 -0.38 4.01 -12.43
C GLU A 123 0.69 3.76 -11.35
N GLY A 124 0.62 4.49 -10.24
CA GLY A 124 1.56 4.38 -9.13
C GLY A 124 1.45 3.01 -8.46
N SER A 125 0.22 2.58 -8.13
CA SER A 125 0.00 1.25 -7.56
C SER A 125 0.46 0.14 -8.50
N TYR A 126 0.21 0.26 -9.81
CA TYR A 126 0.66 -0.75 -10.76
C TYR A 126 2.18 -0.84 -10.88
N ARG A 127 2.88 0.30 -10.91
CA ARG A 127 4.34 0.35 -10.95
C ARG A 127 4.95 -0.24 -9.67
N LEU A 128 4.30 -0.05 -8.52
CA LEU A 128 4.75 -0.56 -7.22
C LEU A 128 4.17 -1.93 -6.85
N ARG A 129 3.42 -2.59 -7.75
CA ARG A 129 2.67 -3.83 -7.46
C ARG A 129 3.49 -4.94 -6.78
N GLY A 130 4.76 -5.08 -7.15
CA GLY A 130 5.66 -6.07 -6.52
C GLY A 130 5.90 -5.76 -5.04
N LEU A 131 6.16 -4.49 -4.69
CA LEU A 131 6.33 -4.06 -3.30
C LEU A 131 5.01 -4.13 -2.53
N LEU A 132 3.91 -3.69 -3.15
CA LEU A 132 2.58 -3.73 -2.55
C LEU A 132 2.13 -5.16 -2.26
N GLY A 133 2.44 -6.11 -3.15
CA GLY A 133 2.18 -7.54 -2.95
C GLY A 133 2.87 -8.10 -1.70
N VAL A 134 4.12 -7.68 -1.40
CA VAL A 134 4.85 -8.10 -0.18
C VAL A 134 4.12 -7.68 1.10
N VAL A 135 3.53 -6.48 1.09
CA VAL A 135 2.77 -5.94 2.23
C VAL A 135 1.27 -6.17 2.11
N ARG A 136 0.84 -7.06 1.20
CA ARG A 136 -0.58 -7.41 0.94
C ARG A 136 -1.47 -6.19 0.69
N GLN A 137 -0.94 -5.19 -0.01
CA GLN A 137 -1.72 -4.07 -0.53
C GLN A 137 -2.16 -4.35 -1.96
N ALA A 138 -3.45 -4.15 -2.20
CA ALA A 138 -4.08 -4.40 -3.48
C ALA A 138 -3.80 -3.28 -4.50
N VAL A 139 -3.68 -3.67 -5.77
CA VAL A 139 -3.79 -2.76 -6.92
C VAL A 139 -5.26 -2.63 -7.28
N PHE A 140 -5.76 -1.40 -7.29
CA PHE A 140 -7.18 -1.13 -7.40
C PHE A 140 -7.60 -0.88 -8.86
N VAL A 141 -8.59 -1.64 -9.32
CA VAL A 141 -9.21 -1.51 -10.65
C VAL A 141 -10.40 -0.58 -10.59
N LYS A 142 -10.41 0.43 -11.45
CA LYS A 142 -11.51 1.38 -11.57
C LYS A 142 -12.58 0.91 -12.53
N ASP A 143 -12.17 0.36 -13.66
CA ASP A 143 -13.04 -0.15 -14.72
C ASP A 143 -12.38 -1.30 -15.49
N PHE A 144 -13.16 -2.10 -16.20
CA PHE A 144 -12.63 -3.20 -17.01
C PHE A 144 -13.47 -3.51 -18.24
N ASP A 145 -12.82 -4.01 -19.28
CA ASP A 145 -13.45 -4.45 -20.52
C ASP A 145 -12.85 -5.78 -20.98
N LYS A 146 -13.68 -6.68 -21.49
CA LYS A 146 -13.18 -7.91 -22.11
C LYS A 146 -12.53 -7.61 -23.46
N VAL A 147 -11.33 -8.14 -23.69
CA VAL A 147 -10.69 -8.08 -24.99
C VAL A 147 -11.32 -9.18 -25.86
N SER A 148 -11.96 -8.74 -26.96
CA SER A 148 -12.64 -9.60 -27.92
C SER A 148 -11.66 -10.46 -28.73
#